data_AF-A0A7S3ELW4-F1
#
_entry.id   AF-A0A7S3ELW4-F1
#
_cell.length_a   1.000
_cell.length_b   1.000
_cell.length_c   1.000
_cell.angle_alpha   90.00
_cell.angle_beta   90.00
_cell.angle_gamma   90.00
#
_symmetry.space_group_name_H-M   'P 1'
#
loop_
_entity.id
_entity.type
_entity.pdbx_description
1 polymer ?
#
loop_
_entity_poly.entity_id
_entity_poly.type
_entity_poly.pdbx_seq_one_letter_code
_entity_poly.pdbx_strand_id
1 'polypeptide(L)'
;MIEKPIKFRGGTREPERMELLKPDSVLKPESDEDLKCALHWTYDAETDLWKGITCPGKQCKVVKGGIETYVDGLYELGKEQFLSLDVGRSLEGDNVVWGSGAGPFDFRKVESFASLVPELDPVAP
;
A
#
# COMPACT_ATOMS: atom_id res chain seq x y z
N MET A 1 -5.85 -8.04 -4.52
CA MET A 1 -5.70 -7.21 -5.76
C MET A 1 -7.02 -7.25 -6.54
N ILE A 2 -7.49 -6.15 -7.14
CA ILE A 2 -8.75 -6.15 -7.93
C ILE A 2 -8.48 -6.81 -9.30
N GLU A 3 -9.27 -7.81 -9.71
CA GLU A 3 -9.04 -8.55 -10.96
C GLU A 3 -9.24 -7.70 -12.22
N LYS A 4 -10.24 -6.81 -12.22
CA LYS A 4 -10.63 -5.98 -13.38
C LYS A 4 -10.62 -4.50 -12.99
N PRO A 5 -9.44 -3.94 -12.65
CA PRO A 5 -9.34 -2.62 -12.02
C PRO A 5 -9.89 -1.49 -12.90
N ILE A 6 -9.82 -1.64 -14.23
CA ILE A 6 -10.32 -0.63 -15.17
C ILE A 6 -11.83 -0.36 -15.01
N LYS A 7 -12.61 -1.34 -14.56
CA LYS A 7 -14.06 -1.18 -14.33
C LYS A 7 -14.38 -0.25 -13.17
N PHE A 8 -13.45 -0.09 -12.23
CA PHE A 8 -13.60 0.69 -11.00
C PHE A 8 -12.87 2.04 -11.07
N ARG A 9 -12.33 2.41 -12.23
CA ARG A 9 -11.64 3.70 -12.41
C ARG A 9 -12.61 4.85 -12.06
N GLY A 10 -12.17 5.74 -11.18
CA GLY A 10 -12.98 6.86 -10.67
C GLY A 10 -13.82 6.52 -9.44
N GLY A 11 -13.97 5.24 -9.08
CA GLY A 11 -14.82 4.81 -7.97
C GLY A 11 -14.41 5.35 -6.58
N THR A 12 -13.22 5.90 -6.43
CA THR A 12 -12.81 6.61 -5.20
C THR A 12 -13.55 7.93 -4.96
N ARG A 13 -14.22 8.49 -5.97
CA ARG A 13 -15.03 9.72 -5.88
C ARG A 13 -16.45 9.57 -6.44
N GLU A 14 -16.78 8.40 -6.97
CA GLU A 14 -18.07 8.03 -7.57
C GLU A 14 -18.53 6.71 -6.89
N PRO A 15 -19.09 6.77 -5.67
CA PRO A 15 -19.37 5.59 -4.83
C PRO A 15 -20.22 4.51 -5.52
N GLU A 16 -21.13 4.91 -6.41
CA GLU A 16 -21.98 4.02 -7.19
C GLU A 16 -21.16 3.03 -8.05
N ARG A 17 -19.95 3.41 -8.47
CA ARG A 17 -19.06 2.51 -9.23
C ARG A 17 -18.44 1.42 -8.36
N MET A 18 -18.42 1.62 -7.05
CA MET A 18 -17.87 0.67 -6.07
C MET A 18 -18.92 -0.33 -5.58
N GLU A 19 -20.22 -0.09 -5.80
CA GLU A 19 -21.31 -1.02 -5.43
C GLU A 19 -21.17 -2.41 -6.07
N LEU A 20 -20.50 -2.46 -7.22
CA LEU A 20 -20.24 -3.70 -7.96
C LEU A 20 -18.99 -4.45 -7.46
N LEU A 21 -18.21 -3.87 -6.55
CA LEU A 21 -17.02 -4.50 -5.99
C LEU A 21 -17.43 -5.55 -4.96
N LYS A 22 -17.42 -6.82 -5.37
CA LYS A 22 -17.76 -7.96 -4.51
C LYS A 22 -16.49 -8.64 -3.98
N PRO A 23 -16.56 -9.41 -2.88
CA PRO A 23 -15.41 -10.17 -2.37
C PRO A 23 -14.74 -11.04 -3.44
N ASP A 24 -15.51 -11.62 -4.37
CA ASP A 24 -14.99 -12.47 -5.47
C ASP A 24 -14.30 -11.67 -6.58
N SER A 25 -14.38 -10.32 -6.56
CA SER A 25 -13.66 -9.44 -7.49
C SER A 25 -12.27 -9.06 -6.99
N VAL A 26 -11.89 -9.54 -5.81
CA VAL A 26 -10.61 -9.29 -5.16
C VAL A 26 -9.86 -10.61 -5.08
N LEU A 27 -8.68 -10.66 -5.69
CA LEU A 27 -7.69 -11.70 -5.46
C LEU A 27 -7.33 -11.68 -3.97
N LYS A 28 -7.73 -12.74 -3.27
CA LYS A 28 -7.44 -12.98 -1.86
C LYS A 28 -6.10 -13.69 -1.74
N PRO A 29 -5.25 -13.32 -0.77
CA PRO A 29 -4.14 -14.18 -0.38
C PRO A 29 -4.73 -15.49 0.17
N GLU A 30 -4.20 -16.64 -0.26
CA GLU A 30 -4.66 -17.96 0.22
C GLU A 30 -3.84 -18.42 1.44
N SER A 31 -2.69 -17.79 1.67
CA SER A 31 -1.77 -18.05 2.77
C SER A 31 -0.99 -16.78 3.17
N ASP A 32 -0.34 -16.82 4.35
CA ASP A 32 0.61 -15.77 4.76
C ASP A 32 1.79 -15.68 3.78
N GLU A 33 2.14 -16.76 3.09
CA GLU A 33 3.14 -16.72 2.04
C GLU A 33 2.72 -15.86 0.85
N ASP A 34 1.42 -15.60 0.65
CA ASP A 34 0.92 -14.72 -0.41
C ASP A 34 0.95 -13.24 -0.02
N LEU A 35 1.21 -12.93 1.25
CA LEU A 35 1.34 -11.58 1.79
C LEU A 35 2.75 -10.98 1.58
N LYS A 36 3.43 -11.37 0.50
CA LYS A 36 4.82 -10.95 0.18
C LYS A 36 5.02 -9.44 0.08
N CYS A 37 3.93 -8.70 -0.15
CA CYS A 37 3.89 -7.24 -0.28
C CYS A 37 3.15 -6.55 0.87
N ALA A 38 2.94 -7.22 2.01
CA ALA A 38 2.37 -6.58 3.18
C ALA A 38 3.28 -5.45 3.70
N LEU A 39 2.64 -4.46 4.33
CA LEU A 39 3.31 -3.38 5.04
C LEU A 39 3.27 -3.67 6.55
N HIS A 40 4.41 -3.54 7.21
CA HIS A 40 4.50 -3.59 8.67
C HIS A 40 4.47 -2.17 9.21
N TRP A 41 3.46 -1.89 10.04
CA TRP A 41 3.25 -0.59 10.65
C TRP A 41 3.62 -0.62 12.13
N THR A 42 4.37 0.38 12.58
CA THR A 42 4.66 0.63 13.99
C THR A 42 4.24 2.05 14.34
N TYR A 43 3.66 2.23 15.53
CA TYR A 43 3.32 3.56 16.02
C TYR A 43 4.49 4.14 16.82
N ASP A 44 4.89 5.35 16.49
CA ASP A 44 5.93 6.11 17.16
C ASP A 44 5.28 7.23 17.99
N ALA A 45 5.26 7.03 19.31
CA ALA A 45 4.60 7.94 20.24
C ALA A 45 5.36 9.26 20.45
N GLU A 46 6.66 9.33 20.14
CA GLU A 46 7.44 10.57 20.27
C GLU A 46 7.11 11.54 19.14
N THR A 47 6.85 11.00 17.95
CA THR A 47 6.54 11.79 16.75
C THR A 47 5.05 11.85 16.42
N ASP A 48 4.20 11.05 17.08
CA ASP A 48 2.76 10.90 16.78
C ASP A 48 2.52 10.45 15.33
N LEU A 49 3.37 9.52 14.86
CA LEU A 49 3.35 9.01 13.49
C LEU A 49 3.29 7.48 13.47
N TRP A 50 2.58 6.93 12.49
CA TRP A 50 2.70 5.55 12.09
C TRP A 50 3.81 5.42 11.05
N LYS A 51 4.76 4.51 11.27
CA LYS A 51 5.87 4.21 10.36
C LYS A 51 5.62 2.87 9.69
N GLY A 52 5.58 2.87 8.36
CA GLY A 52 5.34 1.70 7.54
C GLY A 52 6.62 1.29 6.81
N ILE A 53 6.91 -0.01 6.77
CA ILE A 53 7.94 -0.57 5.89
C ILE A 53 7.39 -1.76 5.12
N THR A 54 7.92 -2.01 3.92
CA THR A 54 7.62 -3.25 3.19
C THR A 54 8.14 -4.47 3.96
N CYS A 55 7.42 -5.59 3.87
CA CYS A 55 7.83 -6.84 4.52
C CYS A 55 9.31 -7.19 4.22
N PRO A 56 10.11 -7.52 5.25
CA PRO A 56 11.51 -7.90 5.07
C PRO A 56 11.70 -9.12 4.16
N GLY A 57 12.93 -9.31 3.65
CA GLY A 57 13.30 -10.52 2.91
C GLY A 57 13.13 -10.45 1.39
N LYS A 58 12.96 -9.25 0.82
CA LYS A 58 12.93 -9.01 -0.64
C LYS A 58 11.81 -9.80 -1.35
N GLN A 59 10.71 -10.07 -0.64
CA GLN A 59 9.65 -10.96 -1.10
C GLN A 59 8.65 -10.25 -2.03
N CYS A 60 8.44 -8.94 -1.86
CA CYS A 60 7.55 -8.16 -2.71
C CYS A 60 8.20 -7.91 -4.08
N LYS A 61 8.11 -8.91 -4.97
CA LYS A 61 8.77 -8.87 -6.27
C LYS A 61 7.91 -8.17 -7.32
N VAL A 62 8.55 -7.36 -8.15
CA VAL A 62 7.95 -6.67 -9.29
C VAL A 62 8.90 -6.76 -10.48
N VAL A 63 8.39 -7.15 -11.64
CA VAL A 63 9.15 -7.12 -12.90
C VAL A 63 8.90 -5.78 -13.59
N LYS A 64 9.98 -5.02 -13.84
CA LYS A 64 9.90 -3.74 -14.54
C LYS A 64 10.99 -3.66 -15.60
N GLY A 65 10.60 -3.40 -16.85
CA GLY A 65 11.53 -3.36 -17.98
C GLY A 65 12.29 -4.67 -18.21
N GLY A 66 11.69 -5.81 -17.86
CA GLY A 66 12.33 -7.13 -17.96
C GLY A 66 13.27 -7.49 -16.80
N ILE A 67 13.46 -6.60 -15.83
CA ILE A 67 14.31 -6.83 -14.65
C ILE A 67 13.43 -7.22 -13.47
N GLU A 68 13.75 -8.32 -12.79
CA GLU A 68 13.13 -8.70 -11.52
C GLU A 68 13.71 -7.83 -10.39
N THR A 69 12.82 -7.14 -9.68
CA THR A 69 13.16 -6.24 -8.56
C THR A 69 12.32 -6.58 -7.34
N TYR A 70 12.72 -6.10 -6.17
CA TYR A 70 11.86 -6.10 -4.98
C TYR A 70 11.53 -4.67 -4.56
N VAL A 71 10.36 -4.50 -3.95
CA VAL A 71 9.93 -3.21 -3.39
C VAL A 71 10.61 -2.99 -2.03
N ASP A 72 11.31 -1.87 -1.92
CA ASP A 72 11.87 -1.29 -0.71
C ASP A 72 11.10 -0.01 -0.39
N GLY A 73 9.95 -0.18 0.25
CA GLY A 73 9.02 0.89 0.55
C GLY A 73 9.14 1.39 1.99
N LEU A 74 9.15 2.71 2.16
CA LEU A 74 9.09 3.40 3.45
C LEU A 74 7.94 4.41 3.46
N TYR A 75 7.18 4.42 4.54
CA TYR A 75 5.96 5.21 4.66
C TYR A 75 5.88 5.86 6.04
N GLU A 76 5.30 7.06 6.11
CA GLU A 76 4.91 7.67 7.38
C GLU A 76 3.50 8.22 7.25
N LEU A 77 2.64 7.92 8.22
CA LEU A 77 1.26 8.37 8.26
C LEU A 77 1.01 9.12 9.56
N GLY A 78 0.66 10.39 9.43
CA GLY A 78 0.25 11.25 10.54
C GLY A 78 -1.17 11.77 10.35
N LYS A 79 -1.59 12.66 11.26
CA LYS A 79 -2.93 13.23 11.23
C LYS A 79 -3.21 13.95 9.90
N GLU A 80 -2.30 14.78 9.39
CA GLU A 80 -2.52 15.63 8.21
C GLU A 80 -1.58 15.33 7.03
N GLN A 81 -0.71 14.32 7.17
CA GLN A 81 0.29 14.00 6.17
C GLN A 81 0.44 12.50 5.95
N PHE A 82 0.81 12.14 4.73
CA PHE A 82 1.23 10.80 4.36
C PHE A 82 2.49 10.90 3.48
N LEU A 83 3.61 10.39 3.98
CA LEU A 83 4.85 10.24 3.23
C LEU A 83 4.91 8.85 2.62
N SER A 84 5.25 8.79 1.33
CA SER A 84 5.41 7.54 0.58
C SER A 84 6.71 7.54 -0.20
N LEU A 85 7.58 6.59 0.08
CA LEU A 85 8.78 6.31 -0.69
C LEU A 85 8.70 4.88 -1.21
N ASP A 86 8.43 4.74 -2.50
CA ASP A 86 8.41 3.46 -3.19
C ASP A 86 9.64 3.34 -4.09
N VAL A 87 10.54 2.43 -3.75
CA VAL A 87 11.77 2.17 -4.50
C VAL A 87 11.84 0.69 -4.89
N GLY A 88 12.15 0.41 -6.15
CA GLY A 88 12.42 -0.93 -6.63
C GLY A 88 13.91 -1.18 -6.76
N ARG A 89 14.39 -2.24 -6.11
CA ARG A 89 15.81 -2.61 -6.10
C ARG A 89 16.09 -3.95 -6.76
N SER A 90 17.27 -4.08 -7.36
CA SER A 90 17.73 -5.36 -7.92
C SER A 90 17.91 -6.41 -6.81
N LEU A 91 17.55 -7.67 -7.06
CA LEU A 91 17.70 -8.74 -6.08
C LEU A 91 19.16 -9.08 -5.75
N GLU A 92 20.06 -8.96 -6.73
CA GLU A 92 21.47 -9.38 -6.60
C GLU A 92 22.34 -8.38 -5.82
N GLY A 93 22.09 -7.07 -5.95
CA GLY A 93 22.99 -6.04 -5.42
C GLY A 93 22.30 -4.81 -4.83
N ASP A 94 20.98 -4.84 -4.63
CA ASP A 94 20.21 -3.77 -3.97
C ASP A 94 20.30 -2.38 -4.61
N ASN A 95 20.77 -2.33 -5.86
CA ASN A 95 20.81 -1.11 -6.65
C ASN A 95 19.40 -0.64 -6.98
N VAL A 96 19.17 0.66 -6.93
CA VAL A 96 17.89 1.26 -7.32
C VAL A 96 17.70 1.10 -8.83
N VAL A 97 16.61 0.45 -9.22
CA VAL A 97 16.22 0.23 -10.63
C VAL A 97 15.10 1.19 -11.02
N TRP A 98 14.17 1.45 -10.10
CA TRP A 98 13.07 2.38 -10.29
C TRP A 98 12.59 2.95 -8.95
N GLY A 99 11.77 3.99 -8.99
CA GLY A 99 11.19 4.60 -7.80
C GLY A 99 11.28 6.11 -7.87
N SER A 100 11.05 6.76 -6.73
CA SER A 100 11.22 8.21 -6.65
C SER A 100 12.71 8.59 -6.71
N GLY A 101 13.08 9.39 -7.70
CA GLY A 101 14.45 9.89 -7.86
C GLY A 101 14.78 11.13 -7.00
N ALA A 102 13.78 11.73 -6.34
CA ALA A 102 13.93 12.99 -5.60
C ALA A 102 13.51 12.89 -4.12
N GLY A 103 13.42 11.67 -3.57
CA GLY A 103 12.97 11.42 -2.21
C GLY A 103 11.47 11.09 -2.09
N PRO A 104 10.93 10.97 -0.87
CA PRO A 104 9.53 10.60 -0.67
C PRO A 104 8.56 11.64 -1.25
N PHE A 105 7.39 11.17 -1.69
CA PHE A 105 6.25 12.04 -1.92
C PHE A 105 5.59 12.42 -0.59
N ASP A 106 5.36 13.71 -0.37
CA ASP A 106 4.62 14.25 0.78
C ASP A 106 3.19 14.60 0.35
N PHE A 107 2.24 13.75 0.74
CA PHE A 107 0.82 13.97 0.52
C PHE A 107 0.20 14.70 1.70
N ARG A 108 -0.54 15.78 1.43
CA ARG A 108 -1.32 16.52 2.43
C ARG A 108 -2.81 16.22 2.28
N LYS A 109 -3.49 16.07 3.41
CA LYS A 109 -4.93 15.81 3.42
C LYS A 109 -5.69 17.01 2.85
N VAL A 110 -6.58 16.74 1.89
CA VAL A 110 -7.46 17.73 1.27
C VAL A 110 -8.90 17.59 1.79
N GLU A 111 -9.36 16.35 1.96
CA GLU A 111 -10.71 16.02 2.42
C GLU A 111 -10.62 14.81 3.35
N SER A 112 -11.52 14.75 4.34
CA SER A 112 -11.57 13.66 5.32
C SER A 112 -12.78 12.76 5.08
N PHE A 113 -12.54 11.46 4.98
CA PHE A 113 -13.57 10.42 4.91
C PHE A 113 -13.70 9.62 6.22
N ALA A 114 -13.19 10.15 7.33
CA ALA A 114 -13.14 9.45 8.62
C ALA A 114 -14.52 8.98 9.12
N SER A 115 -15.60 9.74 8.85
CA SER A 115 -16.97 9.38 9.22
C SER A 115 -17.54 8.20 8.43
N LEU A 116 -16.87 7.75 7.36
CA LEU A 116 -17.29 6.60 6.55
C LEU A 116 -16.58 5.31 6.97
N VAL A 117 -15.61 5.38 7.89
CA VAL A 117 -14.93 4.20 8.41
C VAL A 117 -15.92 3.43 9.30
N PRO A 118 -16.27 2.17 8.97
CA PRO A 118 -17.16 1.39 9.81
C PRO A 118 -16.54 1.18 11.19
N GLU A 119 -17.37 1.21 12.23
CA GLU A 119 -16.93 0.73 13.54
C GLU A 119 -16.67 -0.77 13.43
N LEU A 120 -15.42 -1.18 13.70
CA LEU A 120 -15.08 -2.60 13.75
C LEU A 120 -15.68 -3.19 15.02
N ASP A 121 -16.52 -4.20 14.87
CA ASP A 121 -17.02 -4.97 16.00
C ASP A 121 -15.84 -5.80 16.56
N PRO A 122 -15.38 -5.57 17.80
CA PRO A 122 -14.16 -6.20 18.33
C PRO A 122 -14.25 -7.72 18.50
N VAL A 123 -15.39 -8.33 18.15
CA VAL A 123 -15.70 -9.77 18.29
C VAL A 123 -15.99 -10.44 16.94
N ALA A 124 -15.83 -9.75 15.81
CA ALA A 124 -15.96 -10.41 14.50
C ALA A 124 -14.83 -11.46 14.32
N PRO A 125 -15.19 -12.72 13.95
CA PRO A 125 -14.26 -13.86 13.93
C PRO A 125 -13.16 -13.75 12.88
#